data_AF-A0A1M7RWE5-F1
#
_entry.id   AF-A0A1M7RWE5-F1
#
_cell.length_a   1.000
_cell.length_b   1.000
_cell.length_c   1.000
_cell.angle_alpha   90.00
_cell.angle_beta   90.00
_cell.angle_gamma   90.00
#
_symmetry.space_group_name_H-M   'P 1'
#
loop_
_entity.id
_entity.type
_entity.pdbx_description
1 polymer ?
#
loop_
_entity_poly.entity_id
_entity_poly.type
_entity_poly.pdbx_seq_one_letter_code
_entity_poly.pdbx_strand_id
1 'polypeptide(L)' 'MSPSIWQILIVVLLVVVLFGRGKISGLMGDVAKGIKSFKKGLAEDDEPQKVADERRAEDGKVIDVTPSAEAQKKEG' A
#
# COMPACT_ATOMS: atom_id res chain seq x y z
N MET A 1 30.60 -11.60 8.12
CA MET A 1 29.91 -10.32 8.37
C MET A 1 28.55 -10.39 7.71
N SER A 2 27.53 -10.88 8.42
CA SER A 2 26.17 -10.91 7.88
C SER A 2 25.62 -9.49 7.85
N PRO A 3 24.90 -9.07 6.79
CA PRO A 3 24.20 -7.81 6.82
C PRO A 3 23.17 -7.88 7.96
N SER A 4 23.37 -7.07 8.99
CA SER A 4 22.38 -6.97 10.05
C SER A 4 21.12 -6.31 9.50
N ILE A 5 20.00 -6.52 10.20
CA ILE A 5 18.69 -5.97 9.87
C ILE A 5 18.75 -4.45 9.67
N TRP A 6 19.64 -3.76 10.39
CA TRP A 6 19.91 -2.34 10.26
C TRP A 6 20.43 -1.93 8.87
N GLN A 7 21.32 -2.70 8.25
CA GLN A 7 21.80 -2.40 6.90
C GLN A 7 20.69 -2.60 5.86
N ILE A 8 19.86 -3.64 6.04
CA ILE A 8 18.75 -3.93 5.12
C ILE A 8 17.73 -2.77 5.12
N LEU A 9 17.38 -2.23 6.30
CA LEU A 9 16.47 -1.07 6.39
C LEU A 9 16.98 0.15 5.62
N ILE A 10 18.28 0.45 5.72
CA ILE A 10 18.92 1.58 5.02
C ILE A 10 18.84 1.36 3.50
N VAL A 11 19.10 0.14 3.03
CA VAL A 11 19.02 -0.20 1.61
C VAL A 11 17.58 -0.08 1.10
N VAL A 12 16.59 -0.60 1.84
CA VAL A 12 15.18 -0.50 1.47
C VAL A 12 14.74 0.96 1.36
N LEU A 13 15.17 1.82 2.28
CA LEU A 13 14.86 3.25 2.23
C LEU A 13 15.38 3.89 0.94
N LEU A 14 16.62 3.58 0.54
CA LEU A 14 17.19 4.08 -0.71
C LEU A 14 16.41 3.59 -1.94
N VAL A 15 16.01 2.32 -1.95
CA VAL A 15 15.18 1.77 -3.04
C VAL A 15 13.85 2.52 -3.12
N VAL A 16 13.19 2.81 -1.99
CA VAL A 16 11.94 3.55 -1.96
C VAL A 16 12.11 5.00 -2.45
N VAL A 17 13.23 5.65 -2.14
CA VAL A 17 13.54 7.01 -2.62
C VAL A 17 13.83 7.03 -4.11
N LEU A 18 14.58 6.06 -4.63
CA LEU A 18 14.96 5.98 -6.05
C LEU A 18 13.78 5.63 -6.96
N PHE A 19 12.96 4.66 -6.55
CA PHE A 19 11.83 4.17 -7.35
C PHE A 19 10.53 4.92 -7.06
N GLY A 20 10.44 5.61 -5.92
CA GLY A 20 9.26 6.35 -5.49
C GLY A 20 8.12 5.44 -5.02
N ARG A 21 7.25 6.00 -4.18
CA ARG A 21 6.10 5.30 -3.56
C ARG A 21 5.08 4.78 -4.58
N GLY A 22 4.91 5.52 -5.70
CA GLY A 22 3.90 5.23 -6.71
C GLY A 22 4.15 3.94 -7.48
N LYS A 23 5.41 3.64 -7.84
CA LYS A 23 5.77 2.40 -8.54
C LYS A 23 5.70 1.19 -7.60
N ILE A 24 6.09 1.37 -6.35
CA ILE A 24 6.15 0.29 -5.35
C ILE A 24 4.75 -0.12 -4.89
N SER A 25 3.81 0.82 -4.72
CA SER A 25 2.46 0.51 -4.22
C SER A 25 1.69 -0.46 -5.12
N GLY A 26 1.74 -0.28 -6.45
CA GLY A 26 1.07 -1.18 -7.39
C GLY A 26 1.69 -2.58 -7.39
N LEU A 27 3.03 -2.64 -7.48
CA LEU A 27 3.78 -3.90 -7.49
C LEU A 27 3.63 -4.66 -6.17
N MET A 28 3.65 -3.98 -5.03
CA MET A 28 3.45 -4.58 -3.71
C MET A 28 2.04 -5.15 -3.56
N GLY A 29 1.02 -4.51 -4.15
CA GLY A 29 -0.36 -5.02 -4.17
C GLY A 29 -0.49 -6.36 -4.91
N ASP A 30 0.16 -6.48 -6.07
CA ASP A 30 0.14 -7.73 -6.85
C ASP A 30 0.97 -8.84 -6.20
N VAL A 31 2.13 -8.49 -5.62
CA VAL A 31 2.93 -9.40 -4.81
C VAL A 31 2.16 -9.88 -3.58
N ALA A 32 1.45 -8.98 -2.88
CA ALA A 32 0.64 -9.34 -1.71
C ALA A 32 -0.51 -10.28 -2.07
N LYS A 33 -1.19 -10.07 -3.21
CA LYS A 33 -2.21 -11.00 -3.73
C LYS A 33 -1.59 -12.37 -4.04
N GLY A 34 -0.43 -12.42 -4.69
CA GLY A 34 0.29 -13.66 -4.99
C GLY A 34 0.68 -14.44 -3.74
N ILE A 35 1.26 -13.77 -2.74
CA ILE A 35 1.65 -14.38 -1.47
C ILE A 35 0.41 -14.82 -0.66
N LYS A 36 -0.68 -14.04 -0.67
CA LYS A 36 -1.94 -14.41 0.00
C LYS A 36 -2.54 -15.69 -0.60
N SER A 37 -2.54 -15.80 -1.94
CA SER A 37 -3.00 -17.01 -2.63
C SER A 37 -2.10 -18.21 -2.38
N PHE A 38 -0.77 -18.00 -2.35
CA PHE A 38 0.19 -19.04 -2.02
C PHE A 38 -0.01 -19.55 -0.59
N LYS A 39 -0.13 -18.65 0.38
CA LYS A 39 -0.38 -19.02 1.78
C LYS A 39 -1.75 -19.67 1.98
N LYS A 40 -2.78 -19.20 1.27
CA LYS A 40 -4.09 -19.86 1.26
C LYS A 40 -4.00 -21.28 0.71
N GLY A 41 -3.32 -21.49 -0.41
CA GLY A 41 -3.11 -22.81 -1.00
C GLY A 41 -2.33 -23.77 -0.09
N LEU A 42 -1.37 -23.28 0.68
CA LEU A 42 -0.66 -24.07 1.70
C LEU A 42 -1.51 -24.35 2.95
N ALA A 43 -2.42 -23.44 3.31
CA ALA A 43 -3.27 -23.57 4.50
C ALA A 43 -4.54 -24.41 4.28
N GLU A 44 -5.00 -24.57 3.02
CA GLU A 44 -6.13 -25.43 2.69
C GLU A 44 -5.82 -26.93 2.90
N ASP A 45 -4.53 -27.29 3.07
CA ASP A 45 -4.10 -28.65 3.42
C ASP A 45 -4.21 -28.95 4.93
N ASP A 46 -4.45 -27.94 5.79
CA ASP A 46 -4.38 -28.08 7.25
C ASP A 46 -5.68 -27.72 8.01
N GLU A 47 -6.58 -26.85 7.53
CA GLU A 47 -7.88 -26.56 8.21
C GLU A 47 -8.96 -25.90 7.29
N PRO A 48 -10.27 -26.08 7.56
CA PRO A 48 -11.34 -25.48 6.76
C PRO A 48 -11.59 -24.00 7.09
N GLN A 49 -11.33 -23.15 6.09
CA GLN A 49 -11.95 -21.83 5.84
C GLN A 49 -12.04 -20.83 7.00
N LYS A 50 -11.06 -19.92 7.06
CA LYS A 50 -11.32 -18.50 7.33
C LYS A 50 -10.42 -17.62 6.48
N VAL A 51 -10.95 -17.09 5.38
CA VAL A 51 -10.57 -15.75 4.92
C VAL A 51 -11.78 -15.10 4.26
N ALA A 52 -12.49 -14.35 5.09
CA ALA A 52 -13.45 -13.35 4.66
C ALA A 52 -12.79 -12.32 3.75
N ASP A 53 -13.63 -11.81 2.86
CA ASP A 53 -13.54 -10.60 2.04
C ASP A 53 -12.54 -9.55 2.52
N GLU A 54 -11.75 -9.00 1.59
CA GLU A 54 -11.38 -7.59 1.68
C GLU A 54 -11.11 -7.04 0.28
N ARG A 55 -12.22 -6.69 -0.36
CA ARG A 55 -12.27 -5.66 -1.40
C ARG A 55 -11.89 -4.31 -0.78
N ARG A 56 -10.60 -3.94 -0.71
CA ARG A 56 -10.21 -2.55 -0.48
C ARG A 56 -8.76 -2.25 -0.91
N ALA A 57 -8.56 -2.10 -2.20
CA ALA A 57 -7.32 -1.52 -2.73
C ALA A 57 -7.57 -0.57 -3.92
N GLU A 58 -8.77 0.00 -4.02
CA GLU A 58 -9.07 1.06 -4.99
C GLU A 58 -9.96 2.10 -4.31
N ASP A 59 -9.34 3.07 -3.64
CA ASP A 59 -9.94 4.40 -3.47
C ASP A 59 -8.82 5.43 -3.27
N GLY A 60 -8.07 5.63 -4.36
CA GLY A 60 -7.11 6.72 -4.50
C GLY A 60 -7.80 8.02 -4.91
N LYS A 61 -8.88 8.42 -4.24
CA LYS A 61 -9.48 9.75 -4.46
C LYS A 61 -8.79 10.76 -3.53
N VAL A 62 -7.63 11.23 -3.97
CA VAL A 62 -7.07 12.50 -3.51
C VAL A 62 -8.03 13.58 -3.98
N ILE A 63 -8.97 13.99 -3.11
CA ILE A 63 -9.73 15.22 -3.28
C ILE A 63 -8.83 16.34 -2.76
N ASP A 64 -8.02 16.87 -3.66
CA ASP A 64 -7.34 18.14 -3.50
C ASP A 64 -8.40 19.25 -3.65
N VAL A 65 -8.85 19.85 -2.53
CA VAL A 65 -9.55 21.14 -2.56
C VAL A 65 -9.13 21.96 -1.34
N THR A 66 -8.05 22.71 -1.48
CA THR A 66 -7.97 24.05 -0.92
C THR A 66 -7.46 24.97 -2.01
N PRO A 67 -8.34 25.86 -2.49
CA PRO A 67 -8.04 27.26 -2.26
C PRO A 67 -9.23 27.95 -1.59
N SER A 68 -9.07 28.23 -0.30
CA SER A 68 -9.83 29.29 0.39
C SER A 68 -9.33 30.62 -0.17
N ALA A 69 -9.86 31.03 -1.33
CA ALA A 69 -9.65 32.37 -1.89
C ALA A 69 -10.64 32.64 -3.04
N GLU A 70 -11.94 32.71 -2.77
CA GLU A 70 -12.86 33.48 -3.60
C GLU A 70 -13.84 34.28 -2.72
N ALA A 71 -13.57 35.59 -2.67
CA ALA A 71 -14.47 36.60 -2.18
C ALA A 71 -15.77 36.62 -3.01
N GLN A 72 -16.93 36.78 -2.36
CA GLN A 72 -17.89 37.86 -2.63
C GLN A 72 -19.20 37.71 -1.84
N LYS A 73 -19.42 38.65 -0.90
CA LYS A 73 -20.54 39.59 -0.91
C LYS A 73 -21.97 39.00 -0.98
N LYS A 74 -22.62 38.88 0.18
CA LYS A 74 -23.94 39.49 0.50
C LYS A 74 -24.39 39.05 1.89
N GLU A 75 -24.05 39.82 2.91
CA GLU A 75 -24.89 40.06 4.09
C GLU A 75 -24.21 41.16 4.92
N GLY A 76 -24.95 42.23 5.22
CA GLY A 76 -24.45 43.47 5.82
C GLY A 76 -24.76 44.69 4.98
#